data_AF-D7GGD8-F1
#
_entry.id   AF-D7GGD8-F1
#
_cell.length_a   1.000
_cell.length_b   1.000
_cell.length_c   1.000
_cell.angle_alpha   90.00
_cell.angle_beta   90.00
_cell.angle_gamma   90.00
#
_symmetry.space_group_name_H-M   'P 1'
#
loop_
_entity.id
_entity.type
_entity.pdbx_description
1 polymer ?
#
loop_
_entity_poly.entity_id
_entity_poly.type
_entity_poly.pdbx_seq_one_letter_code
_entity_poly.pdbx_strand_id
1 'polypeptide(L)'
;MNQHPAAAMAFSDPQGQRWQRSFDGTLTRSEPGDAELFASNPAHAEAQAGPMATLFNPIAVVSFFINAVLGDSPEDRELARFLTDPAAPGWDEITAAQWDEMARELHLGLAAHVYYPAPRVAYVRALTDEAAATRRTGGAGFVSVPLKIFTLRLLLGQGWRIHTFGEAVRPDMIHFPEGDLDQDVM
;
A
#
# COMPACT_ATOMS: atom_id res chain seq x y z
N MET A 1 6.12 6.88 -33.54
CA MET A 1 7.01 5.79 -33.07
C MET A 1 6.15 4.78 -32.34
N ASN A 2 6.08 3.54 -32.82
CA ASN A 2 5.40 2.46 -32.11
C ASN A 2 6.21 2.14 -30.84
N GLN A 3 5.72 2.56 -29.67
CA GLN A 3 6.25 2.10 -28.40
C GLN A 3 5.69 0.71 -28.15
N HIS A 4 6.48 -0.33 -28.45
CA HIS A 4 6.18 -1.67 -27.98
C HIS A 4 6.35 -1.71 -26.46
N PRO A 5 5.45 -2.38 -25.72
CA PRO A 5 5.56 -2.49 -24.28
C PRO A 5 6.89 -3.17 -23.93
N ALA A 6 7.58 -2.57 -22.97
CA ALA A 6 8.90 -2.98 -22.56
C ALA A 6 8.86 -3.20 -21.02
N ALA A 7 8.99 -4.44 -20.56
CA ALA A 7 9.29 -4.81 -19.16
C ALA A 7 10.77 -5.11 -18.87
N ALA A 8 11.38 -4.41 -17.90
CA ALA A 8 12.66 -4.79 -17.31
C ALA A 8 12.42 -5.54 -16.00
N MET A 9 13.33 -6.44 -15.62
CA MET A 9 13.25 -7.18 -14.35
C MET A 9 14.48 -6.90 -13.49
N ALA A 10 14.29 -6.82 -12.18
CA ALA A 10 15.39 -6.76 -11.23
C ALA A 10 15.18 -7.79 -10.12
N PHE A 11 16.27 -8.37 -9.63
CA PHE A 11 16.26 -9.35 -8.55
C PHE A 11 17.54 -9.25 -7.72
N SER A 12 17.49 -9.72 -6.48
CA SER A 12 18.68 -9.85 -5.63
C SER A 12 19.14 -11.30 -5.63
N ASP A 13 20.45 -11.52 -5.73
CA ASP A 13 21.03 -12.85 -5.58
C ASP A 13 21.19 -13.22 -4.08
N PRO A 14 21.58 -14.48 -3.75
CA PRO A 14 21.76 -14.91 -2.36
C PRO A 14 22.82 -14.13 -1.57
N GLN A 15 23.69 -13.37 -2.24
CA GLN A 15 24.72 -12.53 -1.62
C GLN A 15 24.20 -11.09 -1.41
N GLY A 16 22.94 -10.82 -1.77
CA GLY A 16 22.31 -9.50 -1.66
C GLY A 16 22.66 -8.55 -2.80
N GLN A 17 23.42 -8.99 -3.80
CA GLN A 17 23.72 -8.17 -4.97
C GLN A 17 22.48 -8.05 -5.84
N ARG A 18 22.10 -6.82 -6.19
CA ARG A 18 20.98 -6.57 -7.09
C ARG A 18 21.46 -6.62 -8.54
N TRP A 19 20.66 -7.28 -9.36
CA TRP A 19 20.87 -7.45 -10.79
C TRP A 19 19.67 -6.89 -11.54
N GLN A 20 19.91 -6.28 -12.70
CA GLN A 20 18.90 -5.81 -13.62
C GLN A 20 19.07 -6.53 -14.95
N ARG A 21 17.96 -7.06 -15.48
CA ARG A 21 17.89 -7.66 -16.80
C ARG A 21 17.21 -6.69 -17.76
N SER A 22 17.97 -6.21 -18.72
CA SER A 22 17.53 -5.30 -19.79
C SER A 22 16.78 -6.05 -20.91
N PHE A 23 16.16 -5.28 -21.80
CA PHE A 23 15.36 -5.78 -22.94
C PHE A 23 16.12 -6.67 -23.91
N ASP A 24 17.39 -6.36 -24.11
CA ASP A 24 18.33 -7.10 -24.94
C ASP A 24 18.80 -8.40 -24.26
N GLY A 25 18.32 -8.70 -23.06
CA GLY A 25 18.72 -9.84 -22.26
C GLY A 25 20.02 -9.64 -21.49
N THR A 26 20.65 -8.46 -21.60
CA THR A 26 21.88 -8.13 -20.86
C THR A 26 21.57 -8.07 -19.37
N LEU A 27 22.41 -8.74 -18.58
CA LEU A 27 22.36 -8.69 -17.13
C LEU A 27 23.43 -7.74 -16.62
N THR A 28 23.01 -6.66 -15.97
CA THR A 28 23.91 -5.68 -15.35
C THR A 28 23.76 -5.71 -13.84
N ARG A 29 24.86 -5.46 -13.13
CA ARG A 29 24.76 -5.15 -11.70
C ARG A 29 24.04 -3.83 -11.55
N SER A 30 23.03 -3.82 -10.71
CA SER A 30 22.38 -2.60 -10.29
C SER A 30 23.16 -2.10 -9.07
N GLU A 31 23.73 -0.90 -9.18
CA GLU A 31 24.40 -0.25 -8.05
C GLU A 31 23.38 0.61 -7.29
N PRO A 32 23.49 0.70 -5.95
CA PRO A 32 22.71 1.67 -5.19
C PRO A 32 22.91 3.06 -5.77
N GLY A 33 21.83 3.79 -6.02
CA GLY A 33 21.93 5.09 -6.68
C GLY A 33 20.62 5.86 -6.64
N ASP A 34 20.65 7.03 -7.27
CA ASP A 34 19.49 7.91 -7.36
C ASP A 34 18.41 7.17 -8.17
N ALA A 35 17.24 6.94 -7.57
CA ALA A 35 16.15 6.19 -8.18
C ALA A 35 14.87 7.03 -8.14
N GLU A 36 14.07 6.97 -9.19
CA GLU A 36 12.80 7.67 -9.24
C GLU A 36 11.76 6.93 -8.40
N LEU A 37 11.43 7.49 -7.23
CA LEU A 37 10.47 6.91 -6.26
C LEU A 37 9.01 7.35 -6.51
N PHE A 38 8.80 8.43 -7.26
CA PHE A 38 7.50 9.02 -7.52
C PHE A 38 7.25 9.04 -9.02
N ALA A 39 6.00 8.85 -9.44
CA ALA A 39 5.67 9.00 -10.86
C ALA A 39 6.02 10.42 -11.34
N SER A 40 6.78 10.53 -12.43
CA SER A 40 7.09 11.80 -13.09
C SER A 40 5.85 12.52 -13.62
N ASN A 41 4.72 11.81 -13.75
CA ASN A 41 3.46 12.34 -14.27
C ASN A 41 2.30 12.12 -13.27
N PRO A 42 1.85 13.17 -12.56
CA PRO A 42 0.74 13.10 -11.61
C PRO A 42 -0.57 12.56 -12.20
N ALA A 43 -0.89 12.90 -13.45
CA ALA A 43 -2.13 12.45 -14.10
C ALA A 43 -2.16 10.93 -14.32
N HIS A 44 -1.01 10.31 -14.57
CA HIS A 44 -0.91 8.85 -14.66
C HIS A 44 -1.07 8.18 -13.29
N ALA A 45 -0.52 8.79 -12.23
CA ALA A 45 -0.68 8.27 -10.87
C ALA A 45 -2.15 8.32 -10.43
N GLU A 46 -2.86 9.41 -10.71
CA GLU A 46 -4.30 9.53 -10.43
C GLU A 46 -5.14 8.50 -11.20
N ALA A 47 -4.83 8.29 -12.50
CA ALA A 47 -5.50 7.27 -13.29
C ALA A 47 -5.27 5.85 -12.75
N GLN A 48 -4.09 5.57 -12.20
CA GLN A 48 -3.77 4.27 -11.58
C GLN A 48 -4.44 4.08 -10.21
N ALA A 49 -4.67 5.17 -9.47
CA ALA A 49 -5.34 5.11 -8.18
C ALA A 49 -6.80 4.66 -8.30
N GLY A 50 -7.45 4.90 -9.46
CA GLY A 50 -8.83 4.50 -9.72
C GLY A 50 -9.87 5.40 -9.02
N PRO A 51 -11.16 4.99 -8.98
CA PRO A 51 -12.23 5.80 -8.42
C PRO A 51 -12.04 6.03 -6.92
N MET A 52 -11.93 7.29 -6.48
CA MET A 52 -11.67 7.64 -5.07
C MET A 52 -12.93 7.78 -4.22
N ALA A 53 -14.13 7.77 -4.83
CA ALA A 53 -15.41 7.94 -4.13
C ALA A 53 -16.08 6.60 -3.75
N THR A 54 -15.31 5.53 -3.55
CA THR A 54 -15.85 4.19 -3.29
C THR A 54 -15.01 3.40 -2.27
N LEU A 55 -15.68 2.59 -1.45
CA LEU A 55 -15.02 1.67 -0.52
C LEU A 55 -14.49 0.40 -1.21
N PHE A 56 -14.79 0.20 -2.50
CA PHE A 56 -14.24 -0.91 -3.30
C PHE A 56 -12.87 -0.60 -3.92
N ASN A 57 -12.35 0.60 -3.69
CA ASN A 57 -10.98 0.97 -4.00
C ASN A 57 -10.12 0.97 -2.72
N PRO A 58 -9.11 0.08 -2.59
CA PRO A 58 -8.23 0.03 -1.43
C PRO A 58 -7.51 1.36 -1.14
N ILE A 59 -7.09 2.10 -2.17
CA ILE A 59 -6.40 3.39 -2.01
C ILE A 59 -7.36 4.43 -1.41
N ALA A 60 -8.62 4.44 -1.85
CA ALA A 60 -9.64 5.32 -1.30
C ALA A 60 -9.90 5.02 0.18
N VAL A 61 -10.05 3.75 0.56
CA VAL A 61 -10.24 3.33 1.96
C VAL A 61 -9.07 3.78 2.84
N VAL A 62 -7.83 3.57 2.39
CA VAL A 62 -6.64 4.03 3.13
C VAL A 62 -6.61 5.56 3.23
N SER A 63 -6.94 6.27 2.15
CA SER A 63 -6.96 7.74 2.15
C SER A 63 -8.01 8.30 3.11
N PHE A 64 -9.22 7.73 3.11
CA PHE A 64 -10.26 8.10 4.08
C PHE A 64 -9.86 7.78 5.50
N PHE A 65 -9.23 6.62 5.73
CA PHE A 65 -8.76 6.24 7.06
C PHE A 65 -7.69 7.22 7.56
N ILE A 66 -6.69 7.55 6.74
CA ILE A 66 -5.66 8.54 7.09
C ILE A 66 -6.29 9.89 7.44
N ASN A 67 -7.17 10.41 6.58
CA ASN A 67 -7.84 11.68 6.83
C ASN A 67 -8.68 11.65 8.12
N ALA A 68 -9.37 10.54 8.39
CA ALA A 68 -10.17 10.34 9.59
C ALA A 68 -9.32 10.21 10.86
N VAL A 69 -8.12 9.64 10.77
CA VAL A 69 -7.20 9.56 11.92
C VAL A 69 -6.51 10.89 12.20
N LEU A 70 -6.20 11.66 11.16
CA LEU A 70 -5.63 13.00 11.26
C LEU A 70 -6.68 14.05 11.63
N GLY A 71 -7.96 13.76 11.41
CA GLY A 71 -9.08 14.55 11.89
C GLY A 71 -9.19 14.52 13.41
N ASP A 72 -9.69 15.61 13.98
CA ASP A 72 -9.81 15.79 15.44
C ASP A 72 -11.28 15.79 15.92
N SER A 73 -12.23 15.47 15.03
CA SER A 73 -13.64 15.41 15.40
C SER A 73 -14.07 14.00 15.86
N PRO A 74 -15.13 13.90 16.69
CA PRO A 74 -15.73 12.60 17.02
C PRO A 74 -16.19 11.82 15.78
N GLU A 75 -16.72 12.52 14.77
CA GLU A 75 -17.19 11.92 13.51
C GLU A 75 -16.03 11.28 12.73
N ASP A 76 -14.86 11.93 12.73
CA ASP A 76 -13.64 11.38 12.12
C ASP A 76 -13.21 10.09 12.82
N ARG A 77 -13.28 10.05 14.16
CA ARG A 77 -12.96 8.82 14.93
C ARG A 77 -13.93 7.69 14.62
N GLU A 78 -15.22 7.98 14.48
CA GLU A 78 -16.23 6.99 14.09
C GLU A 78 -15.98 6.47 12.67
N LEU A 79 -15.66 7.36 11.72
CA LEU A 79 -15.29 6.98 10.37
C LEU A 79 -14.03 6.10 10.35
N ALA A 80 -12.99 6.46 11.10
CA ALA A 80 -11.77 5.68 11.20
C ALA A 80 -12.08 4.26 11.70
N ARG A 81 -12.88 4.12 12.77
CA ARG A 81 -13.33 2.82 13.28
C ARG A 81 -14.16 2.04 12.26
N PHE A 82 -15.10 2.70 11.58
CA PHE A 82 -15.92 2.06 10.53
C PHE A 82 -15.09 1.47 9.38
N LEU A 83 -13.95 2.10 9.05
CA LEU A 83 -13.05 1.64 8.00
C LEU A 83 -12.15 0.48 8.43
N THR A 84 -12.08 0.15 9.72
CA THR A 84 -11.32 -1.01 10.22
C THR A 84 -12.08 -2.32 10.02
N ASP A 85 -11.33 -3.40 9.90
CA ASP A 85 -11.89 -4.74 9.76
C ASP A 85 -12.42 -5.25 11.11
N PRO A 86 -13.73 -5.53 11.24
CA PRO A 86 -14.30 -6.00 12.50
C PRO A 86 -13.83 -7.39 12.91
N ALA A 87 -13.26 -8.18 11.98
CA ALA A 87 -12.68 -9.49 12.28
C ALA A 87 -11.19 -9.41 12.64
N ALA A 88 -10.57 -8.23 12.51
CA ALA A 88 -9.18 -8.03 12.87
C ALA A 88 -9.04 -7.73 14.37
N PRO A 89 -8.13 -8.43 15.07
CA PRO A 89 -7.95 -8.21 16.50
C PRO A 89 -7.35 -6.83 16.79
N GLY A 90 -7.80 -6.19 17.88
CA GLY A 90 -7.15 -5.02 18.47
C GLY A 90 -7.68 -3.65 18.02
N TRP A 91 -8.49 -3.57 16.96
CA TRP A 91 -9.14 -2.30 16.57
C TRP A 91 -10.25 -1.87 17.51
N ASP A 92 -10.89 -2.81 18.19
CA ASP A 92 -11.87 -2.58 19.24
C ASP A 92 -11.21 -2.13 20.55
N GLU A 93 -10.03 -2.65 20.85
CA GLU A 93 -9.26 -2.37 22.08
C GLU A 93 -8.34 -1.14 22.00
N ILE A 94 -8.20 -0.53 20.81
CA ILE A 94 -7.31 0.61 20.62
C ILE A 94 -7.70 1.81 21.50
N THR A 95 -6.72 2.27 22.28
CA THR A 95 -6.85 3.40 23.20
C THR A 95 -6.70 4.74 22.47
N ALA A 96 -7.16 5.84 23.09
CA ALA A 96 -6.95 7.18 22.56
C ALA A 96 -5.46 7.51 22.33
N ALA A 97 -4.58 7.12 23.26
CA ALA A 97 -3.14 7.34 23.12
C ALA A 97 -2.54 6.59 21.92
N GLN A 98 -3.04 5.39 21.59
CA GLN A 98 -2.60 4.64 20.41
C GLN A 98 -3.11 5.26 19.11
N TRP A 99 -4.33 5.80 19.10
CA TRP A 99 -4.83 6.60 17.99
C TRP A 99 -3.97 7.85 17.74
N ASP A 100 -3.56 8.54 18.80
CA ASP A 100 -2.73 9.74 18.72
C ASP A 100 -1.28 9.42 18.28
N GLU A 101 -0.75 8.28 18.70
CA GLU A 101 0.52 7.76 18.17
C GLU A 101 0.40 7.48 16.67
N MET A 102 -0.65 6.76 16.25
CA MET A 102 -0.86 6.47 14.85
C MET A 102 -1.02 7.76 14.01
N ALA A 103 -1.75 8.76 14.50
CA ALA A 103 -1.87 10.05 13.82
C ALA A 103 -0.50 10.72 13.57
N ARG A 104 0.43 10.65 14.54
CA ARG A 104 1.80 11.15 14.36
C ARG A 104 2.55 10.40 13.25
N GLU A 105 2.32 9.10 13.13
CA GLU A 105 2.98 8.25 12.13
C GLU A 105 2.37 8.29 10.72
N LEU A 106 1.17 8.86 10.56
CA LEU A 106 0.38 8.79 9.31
C LEU A 106 0.62 9.95 8.31
N HIS A 107 1.68 10.72 8.50
CA HIS A 107 2.19 11.68 7.51
C HIS A 107 2.92 10.91 6.40
N LEU A 108 2.17 10.15 5.58
CA LEU A 108 2.73 9.20 4.64
C LEU A 108 2.23 9.46 3.21
N GLY A 109 3.13 9.32 2.24
CA GLY A 109 2.77 9.29 0.82
C GLY A 109 2.29 7.90 0.42
N LEU A 110 1.10 7.78 -0.15
CA LEU A 110 0.60 6.49 -0.65
C LEU A 110 1.18 6.16 -2.02
N ALA A 111 1.59 4.90 -2.20
CA ALA A 111 1.92 4.38 -3.52
C ALA A 111 0.64 4.19 -4.35
N ALA A 112 0.66 4.62 -5.62
CA ALA A 112 -0.49 4.54 -6.52
C ALA A 112 -0.86 3.12 -6.98
N HIS A 113 -0.07 2.09 -6.61
CA HIS A 113 -0.28 0.70 -7.04
C HIS A 113 -0.60 -0.22 -5.86
N VAL A 114 -1.82 -0.77 -5.87
CA VAL A 114 -2.27 -1.80 -4.92
C VAL A 114 -1.69 -3.16 -5.31
N TYR A 115 -1.18 -3.91 -4.35
CA TYR A 115 -0.75 -5.29 -4.56
C TYR A 115 -1.76 -6.27 -3.94
N TYR A 116 -2.19 -7.28 -4.70
CA TYR A 116 -3.15 -8.28 -4.26
C TYR A 116 -2.45 -9.64 -4.06
N PRO A 117 -1.96 -9.95 -2.85
CA PRO A 117 -1.21 -11.19 -2.58
C PRO A 117 -2.07 -12.45 -2.63
N ALA A 118 -3.39 -12.31 -2.44
CA ALA A 118 -4.37 -13.38 -2.45
C ALA A 118 -5.75 -12.78 -2.82
N PRO A 119 -6.73 -13.58 -3.26
CA PRO A 119 -8.10 -13.09 -3.39
C PRO A 119 -8.54 -12.40 -2.10
N ARG A 120 -9.22 -11.24 -2.24
CA ARG A 120 -9.83 -10.51 -1.12
C ARG A 120 -8.84 -9.96 -0.08
N VAL A 121 -7.55 -10.00 -0.37
CA VAL A 121 -6.50 -9.34 0.42
C VAL A 121 -5.79 -8.33 -0.45
N ALA A 122 -5.59 -7.12 0.06
CA ALA A 122 -4.88 -6.05 -0.65
C ALA A 122 -3.83 -5.42 0.27
N TYR A 123 -2.68 -5.06 -0.31
CA TYR A 123 -1.64 -4.29 0.32
C TYR A 123 -1.54 -2.92 -0.35
N VAL A 124 -1.67 -1.87 0.45
CA VAL A 124 -1.37 -0.50 0.05
C VAL A 124 -0.11 -0.07 0.78
N ARG A 125 0.90 0.36 0.02
CA ARG A 125 2.19 0.78 0.57
C ARG A 125 2.16 2.27 0.87
N ALA A 126 2.69 2.64 2.03
CA ALA A 126 2.80 4.01 2.49
C ALA A 126 4.28 4.32 2.75
N LEU A 127 4.80 5.35 2.08
CA LEU A 127 6.16 5.83 2.18
C LEU A 127 6.27 6.81 3.35
N THR A 128 7.29 6.66 4.17
CA THR A 128 7.58 7.60 5.26
C THR A 128 8.14 8.92 4.74
N ASP A 129 8.05 9.98 5.54
CA ASP A 129 8.69 11.26 5.22
C ASP A 129 10.22 11.11 5.03
N GLU A 130 10.85 10.18 5.77
CA GLU A 130 12.27 9.84 5.56
C GLU A 130 12.52 9.27 4.15
N ALA A 131 11.62 8.40 3.67
CA ALA A 131 11.67 7.90 2.29
C ALA A 131 11.50 9.04 1.28
N ALA A 132 10.60 9.99 1.54
CA ALA A 132 10.41 11.18 0.70
C ALA A 132 11.65 12.09 0.68
N ALA A 133 12.42 12.15 1.77
CA ALA A 133 13.66 12.92 1.87
C ALA A 133 14.84 12.31 1.09
N THR A 134 14.84 10.99 0.82
CA THR A 134 15.86 10.33 -0.03
C THR A 134 15.72 10.60 -1.53
N ARG A 135 14.79 11.47 -1.91
CA ARG A 135 14.50 11.87 -3.29
C ARG A 135 15.73 12.42 -4.00
N ARG A 136 16.13 11.75 -5.08
CA ARG A 136 17.04 12.30 -6.08
C ARG A 136 16.49 12.00 -7.48
N THR A 137 16.30 13.05 -8.27
CA THR A 137 15.76 12.97 -9.63
C THR A 137 16.84 12.61 -10.63
N GLY A 138 16.56 11.65 -11.52
CA GLY A 138 17.33 11.43 -12.74
C GLY A 138 18.42 10.34 -12.71
N GLY A 139 18.46 9.48 -11.68
CA GLY A 139 19.33 8.31 -11.71
C GLY A 139 18.61 7.02 -12.11
N ALA A 140 19.37 6.08 -12.66
CA ALA A 140 18.93 4.73 -13.02
C ALA A 140 19.27 3.69 -11.93
N GLY A 141 19.55 4.15 -10.70
CA GLY A 141 19.91 3.29 -9.58
C GLY A 141 18.69 2.66 -8.91
N PHE A 142 18.92 2.00 -7.79
CA PHE A 142 17.86 1.59 -6.88
C PHE A 142 18.09 2.19 -5.49
N VAL A 143 16.99 2.43 -4.77
CA VAL A 143 17.01 2.90 -3.39
C VAL A 143 16.12 1.99 -2.54
N SER A 144 16.62 1.65 -1.35
CA SER A 144 15.82 0.99 -0.32
C SER A 144 15.24 2.05 0.58
N VAL A 145 13.92 2.08 0.70
CA VAL A 145 13.20 3.02 1.56
C VAL A 145 12.40 2.28 2.63
N PRO A 146 12.38 2.80 3.87
CA PRO A 146 11.44 2.31 4.86
C PRO A 146 10.01 2.56 4.37
N LEU A 147 9.16 1.54 4.51
CA LEU A 147 7.77 1.60 4.11
C LEU A 147 6.90 0.95 5.19
N LYS A 148 5.68 1.47 5.34
CA LYS A 148 4.61 0.83 6.09
C LYS A 148 3.58 0.28 5.12
N ILE A 149 2.88 -0.77 5.53
CA ILE A 149 1.90 -1.46 4.72
C ILE A 149 0.56 -1.41 5.44
N PHE A 150 -0.46 -0.94 4.73
CA PHE A 150 -1.84 -1.22 5.09
C PHE A 150 -2.21 -2.56 4.49
N THR A 151 -2.58 -3.50 5.35
CA THR A 151 -3.20 -4.76 4.94
C THR A 151 -4.70 -4.57 4.98
N LEU A 152 -5.39 -4.89 3.89
CA LEU A 152 -6.84 -4.77 3.77
C LEU A 152 -7.47 -6.13 3.49
N ARG A 153 -8.68 -6.31 4.02
CA ARG A 153 -9.57 -7.44 3.75
C ARG A 153 -10.83 -6.94 3.04
N LEU A 154 -11.26 -7.64 2.00
CA LEU A 154 -12.50 -7.34 1.30
C LEU A 154 -13.67 -8.01 2.00
N LEU A 155 -14.65 -7.22 2.44
CA LEU A 155 -15.95 -7.69 2.91
C LEU A 155 -16.94 -7.51 1.75
N LEU A 156 -17.51 -8.62 1.28
CA LEU A 156 -18.42 -8.59 0.13
C LEU A 156 -19.66 -7.74 0.43
N GLY A 157 -20.08 -6.94 -0.56
CA GLY A 157 -21.15 -5.96 -0.42
C GLY A 157 -20.81 -4.71 0.41
N GLN A 158 -19.71 -4.71 1.18
CA GLN A 158 -19.33 -3.61 2.07
C GLN A 158 -18.03 -2.89 1.68
N GLY A 159 -17.21 -3.51 0.84
CA GLY A 159 -15.93 -2.97 0.36
C GLY A 159 -14.75 -3.39 1.22
N TRP A 160 -13.61 -2.73 1.01
CA TRP A 160 -12.37 -3.02 1.73
C TRP A 160 -12.38 -2.46 3.14
N ARG A 161 -11.70 -3.13 4.06
CA ARG A 161 -11.48 -2.70 5.44
C ARG A 161 -10.02 -2.86 5.84
N ILE A 162 -9.52 -1.96 6.68
CA ILE A 162 -8.15 -2.00 7.19
C ILE A 162 -8.03 -3.14 8.20
N HIS A 163 -7.30 -4.19 7.83
CA HIS A 163 -6.99 -5.31 8.70
C HIS A 163 -5.84 -4.97 9.65
N THR A 164 -4.72 -4.46 9.12
CA THR A 164 -3.58 -3.97 9.92
C THR A 164 -2.87 -2.80 9.25
N PHE A 165 -2.08 -2.08 10.05
CA PHE A 165 -1.14 -1.06 9.59
C PHE A 165 0.24 -1.31 10.22
N GLY A 166 1.29 -1.24 9.41
CA GLY A 166 2.68 -1.46 9.85
C GLY A 166 3.38 -2.50 8.97
N GLU A 167 3.72 -3.66 9.53
CA GLU A 167 4.27 -4.78 8.76
C GLU A 167 3.16 -5.49 7.96
N ALA A 168 3.53 -6.06 6.80
CA ALA A 168 2.60 -6.87 6.03
C ALA A 168 2.23 -8.14 6.78
N VAL A 169 0.93 -8.38 6.97
CA VAL A 169 0.42 -9.65 7.47
C VAL A 169 0.22 -10.60 6.31
N ARG A 170 0.77 -11.81 6.41
CA ARG A 170 0.65 -12.82 5.35
C ARG A 170 -0.82 -13.23 5.17
N PRO A 171 -1.28 -13.51 3.93
CA PRO A 171 -2.68 -13.84 3.69
C PRO A 171 -3.17 -15.08 4.46
N ASP A 172 -2.30 -16.06 4.68
CA ASP A 172 -2.62 -17.29 5.43
C ASP A 172 -2.83 -17.08 6.93
N MET A 173 -2.49 -15.89 7.45
CA MET A 173 -2.72 -15.49 8.84
C MET A 173 -4.01 -14.69 9.03
N ILE A 174 -4.67 -14.27 7.93
CA ILE A 174 -5.90 -13.48 8.00
C ILE A 174 -7.07 -14.43 8.18
N HIS A 175 -7.81 -14.27 9.29
CA HIS A 175 -9.00 -15.04 9.53
C HIS A 175 -10.18 -14.50 8.69
N PHE A 176 -10.84 -15.39 7.97
CA PHE A 176 -12.10 -15.12 7.29
C PHE A 176 -13.21 -15.88 8.02
N PRO A 177 -14.13 -15.17 8.69
CA PRO A 177 -15.32 -15.76 9.28
C PRO A 177 -16.10 -16.67 8.32
N GLU A 178 -16.82 -17.65 8.88
CA GLU A 178 -17.69 -18.55 8.10
C GLU A 178 -18.71 -17.74 7.28
N GLY A 179 -18.95 -18.13 6.03
CA GLY A 179 -19.80 -17.38 5.10
C GLY A 179 -19.11 -16.25 4.34
N ASP A 180 -17.96 -15.75 4.81
CA ASP A 180 -17.25 -14.69 4.07
C ASP A 180 -16.74 -15.24 2.75
N LEU A 181 -16.08 -16.40 2.73
CA LEU A 181 -15.54 -17.01 1.51
C LEU A 181 -16.59 -17.69 0.63
N ASP A 182 -17.76 -18.03 1.17
CA ASP A 182 -18.76 -18.87 0.52
C ASP A 182 -19.57 -18.15 -0.58
N GLN A 183 -19.48 -16.82 -0.65
CA GLN A 183 -20.18 -16.01 -1.65
C GLN A 183 -19.48 -15.95 -3.03
N ASP A 184 -18.70 -16.97 -3.40
CA ASP A 184 -18.05 -17.08 -4.72
C ASP A 184 -19.00 -17.50 -5.87
N VAL A 185 -20.32 -17.29 -5.72
CA VAL A 185 -21.31 -17.57 -6.76
C VAL A 185 -22.25 -16.39 -6.95
N MET A 186 -21.82 -15.37 -7.71
CA MET A 186 -22.64 -14.61 -8.67
C MET A 186 -21.75 -13.94 -9.72
#